data_AF-A0A085FZ00-F1
#
_entry.id   AF-A0A085FZ00-F1
#
_cell.length_a   1.000
_cell.length_b   1.000
_cell.length_c   1.000
_cell.angle_alpha   90.00
_cell.angle_beta   90.00
_cell.angle_gamma   90.00
#
_symmetry.space_group_name_H-M   'P 1'
#
loop_
_entity.id
_entity.type
_entity.pdbx_description
1 polymer ?
#
loop_
_entity_poly.entity_id
_entity_poly.type
_entity_poly.pdbx_seq_one_letter_code
_entity_poly.pdbx_strand_id
1 'polypeptide(L)'
;MTNQVIHLRAAPVPQYRPSRRGEANRLRKGQSKTHRNYQPAFTGSTPRGMAAKVVARLKSHDWNRNPELVSLRRRGYTPWTRLFDSSFTPKPMRVSTRQESREALTALSLTLAANCDYNPDSDYMFEVMLPVEALARRMGVLHRYENGRLAYDVLLHALRVQEELDYLVIHRDHDTDSGQYKPMRIFLTEKFFTSRGITVDEIRQWLHKYRQWAIAQGLAESLSLRYEHHLLKMARMGIDIDRHHSLKNRLRKIKRWVVSPELREEKRRVTQDLGAQIDALDQKMRRVGKSSENDRHWKAWVRWSTSPDAPLYRVREIERAVEHEHPDLKRLDKEKYYRLLLEKAGAH
;
A
#
# COMPACT_ATOMS: atom_id res chain seq x y z
N MET A 1 -38.15 60.22 30.99
CA MET A 1 -36.87 59.82 30.37
C MET A 1 -35.77 59.97 31.39
N THR A 2 -35.31 58.87 31.98
CA THR A 2 -34.23 58.86 32.98
C THR A 2 -33.09 57.99 32.45
N ASN A 3 -32.00 58.64 32.03
CA ASN A 3 -30.79 57.99 31.55
C ASN A 3 -30.04 57.35 32.74
N GLN A 4 -30.07 56.02 32.83
CA GLN A 4 -29.13 55.27 33.68
C GLN A 4 -27.80 55.11 32.96
N VAL A 5 -26.77 55.80 33.46
CA VAL A 5 -25.39 55.63 33.01
C VAL A 5 -24.84 54.35 33.64
N ILE A 6 -24.58 53.34 32.82
CA ILE A 6 -23.91 52.11 33.23
C ILE A 6 -22.42 52.43 33.38
N HIS A 7 -21.93 52.48 34.61
CA HIS A 7 -20.49 52.54 34.88
C HIS A 7 -19.85 51.19 34.51
N LEU A 8 -19.15 51.16 33.38
CA LEU A 8 -18.23 50.08 33.04
C LEU A 8 -17.14 49.99 34.10
N ARG A 9 -17.17 48.92 34.92
CA ARG A 9 -16.09 48.58 35.85
C ARG A 9 -14.81 48.40 35.04
N ALA A 10 -13.79 49.21 35.35
CA ALA A 10 -12.46 49.05 34.81
C ALA A 10 -11.95 47.62 35.07
N ALA A 11 -11.40 46.98 34.03
CA ALA A 11 -10.79 45.67 34.15
C ALA A 11 -9.67 45.71 35.20
N PRO A 12 -9.53 44.69 36.07
CA PRO A 12 -8.46 44.66 37.05
C PRO A 12 -7.11 44.68 36.33
N VAL A 13 -6.23 45.57 36.78
CA VAL A 13 -4.85 45.67 36.30
C VAL A 13 -4.20 44.28 36.37
N PRO A 14 -3.55 43.78 35.29
CA PRO A 14 -2.95 42.46 35.29
C PRO A 14 -1.81 42.42 36.32
N GLN A 15 -2.11 41.86 37.50
CA GLN A 15 -1.10 41.58 38.51
C GLN A 15 -0.12 40.54 37.94
N TYR A 16 1.17 40.89 37.90
CA TYR A 16 2.24 39.97 37.57
C TYR A 16 2.19 38.77 38.52
N ARG A 17 1.79 37.61 38.01
CA ARG A 17 1.97 36.33 38.71
C ARG A 17 3.38 35.83 38.43
N PRO A 18 4.27 35.74 39.44
CA PRO A 18 5.59 35.16 39.25
C PRO A 18 5.47 33.77 38.64
N SER A 19 6.22 33.49 37.58
CA SER A 19 6.18 32.17 36.95
C SER A 19 6.55 31.09 37.99
N ARG A 20 5.77 30.00 38.07
CA ARG A 20 6.07 28.79 38.89
C ARG A 20 7.42 28.13 38.58
N ARG A 21 8.15 28.66 37.60
CA ARG A 21 9.50 28.26 37.22
C ARG A 21 10.49 28.37 38.37
N GLY A 22 10.34 29.38 39.24
CA GLY A 22 11.18 29.54 40.44
C GLY A 22 10.96 28.46 41.49
N GLU A 23 9.71 28.11 41.76
CA GLU A 23 9.33 27.07 42.74
C GLU A 23 9.78 25.67 42.30
N ALA A 24 9.57 25.32 41.03
CA ALA A 24 10.02 24.05 40.46
C ALA A 24 11.55 23.91 40.44
N ASN A 25 12.28 25.03 40.29
CA ASN A 25 13.75 25.02 40.36
C ASN A 25 14.26 24.86 41.80
N ARG A 26 13.54 25.39 42.81
CA ARG A 26 13.88 25.23 44.23
C ARG A 26 13.77 23.77 44.69
N LEU A 27 12.76 23.04 44.18
CA LEU A 27 12.57 21.60 44.43
C LEU A 27 13.63 20.71 43.75
N ARG A 28 14.38 21.23 42.76
CA ARG A 28 15.42 20.51 42.02
C ARG A 28 16.83 20.76 42.55
N LYS A 29 16.98 21.59 43.59
CA LYS A 29 18.30 21.94 44.15
C LYS A 29 18.90 20.69 44.81
N GLY A 30 20.00 20.17 44.25
CA GLY A 30 20.68 18.96 44.73
C GLY A 30 20.34 17.66 43.99
N GLN A 31 19.35 17.67 43.09
CA GLN A 31 19.08 16.53 42.20
C GLN A 31 19.85 16.70 40.88
N SER A 32 20.44 15.62 40.37
CA SER A 32 20.99 15.64 39.02
C SER A 32 19.86 15.91 38.03
N LYS A 33 20.12 16.80 37.07
CA LYS A 33 19.12 17.13 36.06
C LYS A 33 18.87 15.87 35.24
N THR A 34 17.66 15.30 35.31
CA THR A 34 17.26 14.26 34.36
C THR A 34 17.32 14.86 32.96
N HIS A 35 18.36 14.50 32.21
CA HIS A 35 18.60 15.07 30.89
C HIS A 35 17.57 14.56 29.88
N ARG A 36 17.11 13.31 30.04
CA ARG A 36 16.10 12.67 29.17
C ARG A 36 15.37 11.54 29.89
N ASN A 37 14.08 11.40 29.59
CA ASN A 37 13.27 10.25 30.04
C ASN A 37 13.27 9.09 29.04
N TYR A 38 13.52 9.39 27.75
CA TYR A 38 13.50 8.42 26.65
C TYR A 38 14.71 8.62 25.74
N GLN A 39 15.28 7.52 25.28
CA GLN A 39 16.29 7.51 24.23
C GLN A 39 15.67 6.89 22.97
N PRO A 40 15.41 7.70 21.92
CA PRO A 40 14.80 7.17 20.71
C PRO A 40 15.70 6.13 20.06
N ALA A 41 15.19 4.91 19.91
CA ALA A 41 15.88 3.81 19.27
C ALA A 41 14.86 2.90 18.58
N PHE A 42 15.20 2.39 17.41
CA PHE A 42 14.36 1.42 16.73
C PHE A 42 14.46 0.05 17.41
N THR A 43 13.38 -0.41 18.03
CA THR A 43 13.31 -1.68 18.78
C THR A 43 12.64 -2.81 18.01
N GLY A 44 12.20 -2.57 16.77
CA GLY A 44 11.52 -3.57 15.94
C GLY A 44 12.46 -4.48 15.15
N SER A 45 11.91 -5.57 14.63
CA SER A 45 12.59 -6.37 13.60
C SER A 45 12.50 -5.68 12.24
N THR A 46 13.58 -5.77 11.47
CA THR A 46 13.60 -5.26 10.08
C THR A 46 13.14 -6.37 9.14
N PRO A 47 12.08 -6.16 8.33
CA PRO A 47 11.67 -7.16 7.35
C PRO A 47 12.73 -7.42 6.29
N ARG A 48 12.75 -8.63 5.74
CA ARG A 48 13.63 -9.00 4.62
C ARG A 48 13.27 -8.23 3.35
N GLY A 49 14.14 -8.31 2.34
CA GLY A 49 13.90 -7.71 1.03
C GLY A 49 14.23 -6.21 0.99
N MET A 50 13.35 -5.42 0.37
CA MET A 50 13.59 -3.99 0.16
C MET A 50 13.72 -3.20 1.47
N ALA A 51 12.86 -3.49 2.45
CA ALA A 51 12.89 -2.83 3.76
C ALA A 51 14.27 -2.92 4.42
N ALA A 52 14.90 -4.11 4.42
CA ALA A 52 16.25 -4.31 4.95
C ALA A 52 17.31 -3.44 4.25
N LYS A 53 17.24 -3.32 2.93
CA LYS A 53 18.18 -2.49 2.15
C LYS A 53 18.03 -1.01 2.47
N VAL A 54 16.80 -0.53 2.52
CA VAL A 54 16.49 0.86 2.88
C VAL A 54 16.95 1.16 4.31
N VAL A 55 16.62 0.28 5.26
CA VAL A 55 17.05 0.40 6.67
C VAL A 55 18.58 0.40 6.81
N ALA A 56 19.29 -0.45 6.05
CA ALA A 56 20.75 -0.48 6.07
C ALA A 56 21.34 0.86 5.61
N ARG A 57 20.83 1.46 4.52
CA ARG A 57 21.23 2.79 4.06
C ARG A 57 20.93 3.87 5.11
N LEU A 58 19.74 3.84 5.70
CA LEU A 58 19.33 4.80 6.72
C LEU A 58 20.21 4.77 7.99
N LYS A 59 20.73 3.61 8.39
CA LYS A 59 21.64 3.51 9.54
C LYS A 59 22.94 4.28 9.35
N SER A 60 23.41 4.42 8.12
CA SER A 60 24.63 5.18 7.78
C SER A 60 24.39 6.68 7.58
N HIS A 61 23.14 7.15 7.65
CA HIS A 61 22.79 8.54 7.34
C HIS A 61 23.21 9.51 8.45
N ASP A 62 23.97 10.54 8.08
CA ASP A 62 24.31 11.65 8.99
C ASP A 62 23.42 12.87 8.74
N TRP A 63 22.54 13.14 9.70
CA TRP A 63 21.65 14.30 9.69
C TRP A 63 22.37 15.65 9.68
N ASN A 64 23.58 15.75 10.21
CA ASN A 64 24.32 17.02 10.18
C ASN A 64 24.86 17.34 8.78
N ARG A 65 25.06 16.31 7.94
CA ARG A 65 25.49 16.45 6.54
C ARG A 65 24.33 16.55 5.56
N ASN A 66 23.09 16.41 6.03
CA ASN A 66 21.92 16.52 5.16
C ASN A 66 21.64 18.01 4.80
N PRO A 67 21.79 18.41 3.52
CA PRO A 67 21.69 19.82 3.11
C PRO A 67 20.26 20.38 3.25
N GLU A 68 19.25 19.54 3.08
CA GLU A 68 17.84 19.95 3.19
C GLU A 68 17.48 20.25 4.65
N LEU A 69 17.94 19.41 5.60
CA LEU A 69 17.77 19.67 7.03
C LEU A 69 18.54 20.92 7.46
N VAL A 70 19.77 21.11 6.97
CA VAL A 70 20.54 22.33 7.23
C VAL A 70 19.79 23.58 6.73
N SER A 71 19.25 23.52 5.52
CA SER A 71 18.48 24.62 4.92
C SER A 71 17.19 24.90 5.69
N LEU A 72 16.48 23.85 6.10
CA LEU A 72 15.28 23.97 6.93
C LEU A 72 15.61 24.60 8.30
N ARG A 73 16.72 24.22 8.92
CA ARG A 73 17.15 24.78 10.22
C ARG A 73 17.57 26.24 10.13
N ARG A 74 18.17 26.67 9.02
CA ARG A 74 18.47 28.09 8.76
C ARG A 74 17.20 28.92 8.70
N ARG A 75 16.11 28.37 8.14
CA ARG A 75 14.80 29.02 8.09
C ARG A 75 14.06 28.97 9.42
N GLY A 76 14.14 27.83 10.11
CA GLY A 76 13.31 27.49 11.26
C GLY A 76 12.16 26.56 10.88
N TYR A 77 11.64 25.82 11.86
CA TYR A 77 10.51 24.91 11.69
C TYR A 77 9.18 25.63 11.96
N THR A 78 8.12 25.23 11.26
CA THR A 78 6.74 25.63 11.60
C THR A 78 6.08 24.51 12.41
N PRO A 79 5.76 24.75 13.70
CA PRO A 79 4.98 23.78 14.48
C PRO A 79 3.62 23.51 13.82
N TRP A 80 3.11 22.29 13.97
CA TRP A 80 1.80 21.92 13.42
C TRP A 80 0.68 22.89 13.82
N THR A 81 0.67 23.32 15.09
CA THR A 81 -0.32 24.25 15.65
C THR A 81 -0.30 25.64 15.02
N ARG A 82 0.75 25.99 14.27
CA ARG A 82 0.94 27.28 13.61
C ARG A 82 0.98 27.17 12.09
N LEU A 83 0.68 25.99 11.53
CA LEU A 83 0.77 25.75 10.08
C LEU A 83 -0.16 26.66 9.27
N PHE A 84 -1.35 26.93 9.80
CA PHE A 84 -2.36 27.77 9.14
C PHE A 84 -2.31 29.23 9.61
N ASP A 85 -1.33 29.58 10.44
CA ASP A 85 -1.13 30.94 10.94
C ASP A 85 -0.24 31.71 9.97
N SER A 86 -0.84 32.56 9.13
CA SER A 86 -0.11 33.36 8.13
C SER A 86 0.84 34.38 8.75
N SER A 87 0.64 34.76 10.01
CA SER A 87 1.49 35.72 10.72
C SER A 87 2.73 35.07 11.34
N PHE A 88 2.75 33.74 11.44
CA PHE A 88 3.82 33.02 12.10
C PHE A 88 5.08 32.99 11.24
N THR A 89 6.16 33.58 11.73
CA THR A 89 7.49 33.52 11.12
C THR A 89 8.38 32.54 11.89
N PRO A 90 8.86 31.45 11.26
CA PRO A 90 9.77 30.51 11.90
C PRO A 90 11.06 31.19 12.33
N LYS A 91 11.57 30.81 13.50
CA LYS A 91 12.84 31.32 14.01
C LYS A 91 14.00 30.44 13.54
N PRO A 92 15.06 31.02 12.94
CA PRO A 92 16.28 30.31 12.62
C PRO A 92 16.87 29.56 13.83
N MET A 93 17.42 28.38 13.56
CA MET A 93 17.99 27.51 14.57
C MET A 93 19.47 27.24 14.29
N ARG A 94 20.19 26.76 15.31
CA ARG A 94 21.56 26.27 15.15
C ARG A 94 21.61 25.25 14.01
N VAL A 95 22.54 25.43 13.06
CA VAL A 95 22.69 24.58 11.87
C VAL A 95 22.89 23.11 12.24
N SER A 96 23.83 22.81 13.14
CA SER A 96 24.03 21.45 13.63
C SER A 96 22.85 20.99 14.48
N THR A 97 22.30 19.83 14.15
CA THR A 97 21.14 19.27 14.85
C THR A 97 21.57 18.67 16.18
N ARG A 98 20.82 18.99 17.25
CA ARG A 98 21.07 18.41 18.58
C ARG A 98 20.95 16.89 18.51
N GLN A 99 21.75 16.20 19.32
CA GLN A 99 21.78 14.75 19.36
C GLN A 99 20.38 14.13 19.59
N GLU A 100 19.57 14.71 20.48
CA GLU A 100 18.17 14.32 20.75
C GLU A 100 17.33 14.22 19.48
N SER A 101 17.36 15.27 18.68
CA SER A 101 16.59 15.37 17.45
C SER A 101 17.15 14.45 16.39
N ARG A 102 18.49 14.28 16.31
CA ARG A 102 19.11 13.32 15.38
C ARG A 102 18.70 11.89 15.69
N GLU A 103 18.76 11.48 16.95
CA GLU A 103 18.34 10.15 17.39
C GLU A 103 16.85 9.92 17.11
N ALA A 104 15.99 10.90 17.41
CA ALA A 104 14.57 10.82 17.10
C ALA A 104 14.30 10.69 15.59
N LEU A 105 14.97 11.49 14.76
CA LEU A 105 14.83 11.44 13.31
C LEU A 105 15.35 10.11 12.74
N THR A 106 16.46 9.58 13.24
CA THR A 106 16.98 8.27 12.86
C THR A 106 16.00 7.17 13.26
N ALA A 107 15.60 7.10 14.53
CA ALA A 107 14.68 6.08 15.03
C ALA A 107 13.35 6.10 14.27
N LEU A 108 12.79 7.29 13.99
CA LEU A 108 11.59 7.43 13.17
C LEU A 108 11.82 6.90 11.77
N SER A 109 12.87 7.35 11.07
CA SER A 109 13.12 6.92 9.68
C SER A 109 13.28 5.41 9.56
N LEU A 110 13.99 4.78 10.51
CA LEU A 110 14.15 3.33 10.56
C LEU A 110 12.80 2.62 10.80
N THR A 111 12.00 3.15 11.74
CA THR A 111 10.68 2.58 12.06
C THR A 111 9.72 2.68 10.88
N LEU A 112 9.69 3.83 10.19
CA LEU A 112 8.86 4.03 9.02
C LEU A 112 9.29 3.09 7.89
N ALA A 113 10.59 3.07 7.56
CA ALA A 113 11.12 2.21 6.49
C ALA A 113 10.93 0.72 6.76
N ALA A 114 11.01 0.28 8.01
CA ALA A 114 10.79 -1.11 8.38
C ALA A 114 9.32 -1.55 8.29
N ASN A 115 8.36 -0.62 8.31
CA ASN A 115 6.93 -0.93 8.35
C ASN A 115 6.14 -0.32 7.19
N CYS A 116 6.88 0.00 6.13
CA CYS A 116 6.37 0.55 4.90
C CYS A 116 5.95 -0.58 3.95
N ASP A 117 4.85 -0.36 3.21
CA ASP A 117 4.44 -1.24 2.12
C ASP A 117 5.24 -0.92 0.85
N TYR A 118 6.03 -1.90 0.43
CA TYR A 118 6.86 -1.83 -0.77
C TYR A 118 6.22 -2.55 -1.96
N ASN A 119 4.97 -3.00 -1.85
CA ASN A 119 4.29 -3.67 -2.95
C ASN A 119 3.97 -2.66 -4.09
N PRO A 120 4.48 -2.87 -5.33
CA PRO A 120 4.17 -1.98 -6.46
C PRO A 120 2.72 -2.09 -6.94
N ASP A 121 2.04 -3.19 -6.62
CA ASP A 121 0.67 -3.44 -7.04
C ASP A 121 -0.35 -2.67 -6.17
N SER A 122 -0.01 -2.29 -4.93
CA SER A 122 -0.84 -1.48 -4.03
C SER A 122 -1.20 -0.11 -4.64
N ASP A 123 -2.42 0.39 -4.38
CA ASP A 123 -2.90 1.67 -4.94
C ASP A 123 -2.00 2.85 -4.59
N TYR A 124 -1.59 2.90 -3.32
CA TYR A 124 -0.71 3.92 -2.77
C TYR A 124 0.57 3.26 -2.27
N MET A 125 1.65 3.38 -3.05
CA MET A 125 2.95 2.83 -2.67
C MET A 125 3.53 3.56 -1.46
N PHE A 126 4.37 2.86 -0.72
CA PHE A 126 5.13 3.36 0.42
C PHE A 126 4.29 3.86 1.60
N GLU A 127 3.09 3.31 1.77
CA GLU A 127 2.28 3.56 2.96
C GLU A 127 2.86 2.85 4.18
N VAL A 128 2.87 3.52 5.34
CA VAL A 128 3.29 2.93 6.60
C VAL A 128 2.10 2.21 7.23
N MET A 129 2.22 0.89 7.36
CA MET A 129 1.14 -0.02 7.78
C MET A 129 0.99 -0.13 9.30
N LEU A 130 1.47 0.86 10.05
CA LEU A 130 1.43 0.90 11.50
C LEU A 130 0.73 2.16 12.00
N PRO A 131 -0.13 2.04 13.04
CA PRO A 131 -0.69 3.22 13.70
C PRO A 131 0.41 3.98 14.46
N VAL A 132 0.19 5.29 14.64
CA VAL A 132 1.15 6.21 15.27
C VAL A 132 1.60 5.78 16.66
N GLU A 133 0.70 5.25 17.47
CA GLU A 133 1.05 4.75 18.80
C GLU A 133 2.04 3.57 18.73
N ALA A 134 1.83 2.65 17.77
CA ALA A 134 2.74 1.54 17.55
C ALA A 134 4.09 2.01 16.99
N LEU A 135 4.10 3.07 16.17
CA LEU A 135 5.35 3.72 15.75
C LEU A 135 6.10 4.30 16.96
N ALA A 136 5.41 5.00 17.86
CA ALA A 136 6.01 5.56 19.07
C ALA A 136 6.57 4.47 19.99
N ARG A 137 5.87 3.35 20.12
CA ARG A 137 6.34 2.17 20.86
C ARG A 137 7.61 1.58 20.24
N ARG A 138 7.64 1.41 18.91
CA ARG A 138 8.82 0.88 18.19
C ARG A 138 10.00 1.84 18.14
N MET A 139 9.76 3.13 18.36
CA MET A 139 10.80 4.15 18.56
C MET A 139 11.28 4.24 20.02
N GLY A 140 10.62 3.56 20.96
CA GLY A 140 10.94 3.66 22.39
C GLY A 140 10.60 5.02 23.01
N VAL A 141 9.65 5.76 22.44
CA VAL A 141 9.28 7.13 22.89
C VAL A 141 7.81 7.25 23.31
N LEU A 142 7.11 6.13 23.46
CA LEU A 142 5.75 6.09 23.98
C LEU A 142 5.79 6.23 25.52
N HIS A 143 5.27 7.34 26.02
CA HIS A 143 5.08 7.56 27.45
C HIS A 143 3.64 7.25 27.84
N ARG A 144 3.47 6.54 28.97
CA ARG A 144 2.18 6.33 29.62
C ARG A 144 2.22 7.04 30.96
N TYR A 145 1.34 8.03 31.13
CA TYR A 145 1.15 8.71 32.40
C TYR A 145 0.37 7.83 33.39
N GLU A 146 0.44 8.17 34.67
CA GLU A 146 -0.25 7.46 35.76
C GLU A 146 -1.77 7.40 35.55
N ASN A 147 -2.36 8.45 34.96
CA ASN A 147 -3.78 8.50 34.62
C ASN A 147 -4.17 7.69 33.36
N GLY A 148 -3.25 6.92 32.79
CA GLY A 148 -3.45 6.13 31.58
C GLY A 148 -3.29 6.90 30.27
N ARG A 149 -3.10 8.24 30.31
CA ARG A 149 -2.87 9.04 29.10
C ARG A 149 -1.58 8.60 28.41
N LEU A 150 -1.64 8.49 27.08
CA LEU A 150 -0.48 8.21 26.25
C LEU A 150 0.07 9.52 25.65
N ALA A 151 1.40 9.66 25.63
CA ALA A 151 2.10 10.75 24.97
C ALA A 151 3.26 10.25 24.12
N TYR A 152 3.48 10.92 23.00
CA TYR A 152 4.51 10.57 22.01
C TYR A 152 4.98 11.83 21.26
N ASP A 153 5.19 12.93 22.00
CA ASP A 153 5.55 14.25 21.46
C ASP A 153 6.83 14.23 20.63
N VAL A 154 7.81 13.42 21.05
CA VAL A 154 9.09 13.24 20.33
C VAL A 154 8.85 12.73 18.92
N LEU A 155 7.94 11.76 18.76
CA LEU A 155 7.55 11.24 17.45
C LEU A 155 6.80 12.30 16.64
N LEU A 156 5.87 13.04 17.24
CA LEU A 156 5.10 14.08 16.54
C LEU A 156 6.01 15.20 16.02
N HIS A 157 6.99 15.62 16.82
CA HIS A 157 7.97 16.62 16.41
C HIS A 157 8.86 16.10 15.28
N ALA A 158 9.33 14.85 15.37
CA ALA A 158 10.13 14.23 14.31
C ALA A 158 9.33 14.06 13.00
N LEU A 159 8.07 13.64 13.08
CA LEU A 159 7.15 13.57 11.92
C LEU A 159 6.99 14.93 11.28
N ARG A 160 6.80 15.99 12.08
CA ARG A 160 6.65 17.34 11.55
C ARG A 160 7.90 17.81 10.80
N VAL A 161 9.09 17.57 11.34
CA VAL A 161 10.34 17.91 10.67
C VAL A 161 10.47 17.14 9.35
N GLN A 162 10.14 15.85 9.32
CA GLN A 162 10.21 15.06 8.07
C GLN A 162 9.15 15.47 7.05
N GLU A 163 7.97 15.89 7.48
CA GLU A 163 6.94 16.45 6.61
C GLU A 163 7.38 17.78 5.98
N GLU A 164 8.03 18.68 6.74
CA GLU A 164 8.58 19.93 6.19
C GLU A 164 9.76 19.74 5.24
N LEU A 165 10.49 18.63 5.40
CA LEU A 165 11.52 18.21 4.46
C LEU A 165 10.93 17.54 3.21
N ASP A 166 9.60 17.42 3.12
CA ASP A 166 8.93 16.76 2.02
C ASP A 166 9.35 15.28 1.88
N TYR A 167 9.78 14.66 2.98
CA TYR A 167 10.08 13.23 3.06
C TYR A 167 8.84 12.38 3.31
N LEU A 168 7.83 12.97 3.95
CA LEU A 168 6.60 12.30 4.30
C LEU A 168 5.41 13.09 3.77
N VAL A 169 4.39 12.35 3.33
CA VAL A 169 3.04 12.88 3.17
C VAL A 169 2.19 12.29 4.29
N ILE A 170 1.59 13.15 5.10
CA ILE A 170 0.80 12.72 6.25
C ILE A 170 -0.64 13.16 6.03
N HIS A 171 -1.54 12.18 5.93
CA HIS A 171 -2.97 12.42 6.03
C HIS A 171 -3.35 12.46 7.50
N ARG A 172 -3.80 13.64 7.96
CA ARG A 172 -4.32 13.83 9.32
C ARG A 172 -5.83 13.90 9.26
N ASP A 173 -6.46 13.22 10.19
CA ASP A 173 -7.91 13.22 10.33
C ASP A 173 -8.30 13.42 11.79
N HIS A 174 -9.56 13.79 12.01
CA HIS A 174 -10.10 14.00 13.35
C HIS A 174 -10.36 12.65 14.01
N ASP A 175 -9.63 12.35 15.07
CA ASP A 175 -9.85 11.17 15.88
C ASP A 175 -10.99 11.41 16.87
N THR A 176 -12.11 10.73 16.69
CA THR A 176 -13.32 10.86 17.52
C THR A 176 -13.06 10.52 18.99
N ASP A 177 -12.16 9.59 19.26
CA ASP A 177 -11.90 9.09 20.62
C ASP A 177 -11.09 10.11 21.45
N SER A 178 -10.22 10.88 20.79
CA SER A 178 -9.35 11.85 21.46
C SER A 178 -9.69 13.31 21.21
N GLY A 179 -10.60 13.59 20.26
CA GLY A 179 -10.97 14.95 19.86
C GLY A 179 -9.81 15.74 19.23
N GLN A 180 -8.80 15.05 18.68
CA GLN A 180 -7.58 15.66 18.15
C GLN A 180 -7.31 15.21 16.73
N TYR A 181 -6.73 16.12 15.93
CA TYR A 181 -6.21 15.76 14.61
C TYR A 181 -4.94 14.94 14.76
N LYS A 182 -5.02 13.66 14.37
CA LYS A 182 -3.90 12.72 14.47
C LYS A 182 -3.37 12.34 13.09
N PRO A 183 -2.07 11.99 12.97
CA PRO A 183 -1.54 11.38 11.77
C PRO A 183 -2.20 10.01 11.58
N MET A 184 -3.06 9.86 10.59
CA MET A 184 -3.79 8.61 10.38
C MET A 184 -3.11 7.73 9.34
N ARG A 185 -2.69 8.32 8.21
CA ARG A 185 -1.97 7.62 7.14
C ARG A 185 -0.69 8.38 6.82
N ILE A 186 0.42 7.65 6.71
CA ILE A 186 1.75 8.21 6.48
C ILE A 186 2.33 7.51 5.25
N PHE A 187 2.82 8.30 4.30
CA PHE A 187 3.42 7.82 3.06
C PHE A 187 4.83 8.36 2.91
N LEU A 188 5.76 7.53 2.44
CA LEU A 188 7.11 7.97 2.11
C LEU A 188 7.15 8.56 0.69
N THR A 189 7.87 9.66 0.52
CA THR A 189 8.08 10.31 -0.79
C THR A 189 9.37 9.82 -1.45
N GLU A 190 9.59 10.22 -2.70
CA GLU A 190 10.85 10.03 -3.41
C GLU A 190 12.04 10.64 -2.65
N LYS A 191 11.85 11.84 -2.08
CA LYS A 191 12.89 12.57 -1.36
C LYS A 191 13.32 11.86 -0.09
N PHE A 192 12.44 11.07 0.51
CA PHE A 192 12.82 10.22 1.65
C PHE A 192 14.00 9.32 1.27
N PHE A 193 13.98 8.73 0.08
CA PHE A 193 15.03 7.82 -0.38
C PHE A 193 16.24 8.56 -0.96
N THR A 194 16.01 9.54 -1.85
CA THR A 194 17.10 10.21 -2.58
C THR A 194 18.01 11.02 -1.67
N SER A 195 17.48 11.66 -0.63
CA SER A 195 18.27 12.39 0.36
C SER A 195 19.17 11.51 1.25
N ARG A 196 19.04 10.17 1.15
CA ARG A 196 19.93 9.17 1.75
C ARG A 196 20.83 8.48 0.74
N GLY A 197 20.98 9.09 -0.44
CA GLY A 197 21.85 8.61 -1.50
C GLY A 197 21.32 7.35 -2.20
N ILE A 198 20.03 7.03 -2.05
CA ILE A 198 19.41 5.93 -2.78
C ILE A 198 18.92 6.47 -4.12
N THR A 199 19.46 5.95 -5.20
CA THR A 199 19.07 6.35 -6.55
C THR A 199 17.70 5.76 -6.94
N VAL A 200 17.04 6.39 -7.91
CA VAL A 200 15.74 5.90 -8.40
C VAL A 200 15.86 4.49 -8.99
N ASP A 201 16.95 4.21 -9.69
CA ASP A 201 17.18 2.93 -10.36
C ASP A 201 17.46 1.81 -9.36
N GLU A 202 18.19 2.10 -8.27
CA GLU A 202 18.34 1.15 -7.15
C GLU A 202 16.96 0.78 -6.57
N ILE A 203 16.08 1.77 -6.37
CA ILE A 203 14.74 1.53 -5.82
C ILE A 203 13.92 0.65 -6.75
N ARG A 204 13.92 0.94 -8.05
CA ARG A 204 13.24 0.12 -9.07
C ARG A 204 13.77 -1.31 -9.07
N GLN A 205 15.08 -1.47 -9.05
CA GLN A 205 15.71 -2.79 -9.03
C GLN A 205 15.33 -3.57 -7.77
N TRP A 206 15.30 -2.92 -6.60
CA TRP A 206 14.92 -3.56 -5.35
C TRP A 206 13.45 -3.96 -5.32
N LEU A 207 12.56 -3.12 -5.85
CA LEU A 207 11.13 -3.44 -5.97
C LEU A 207 10.89 -4.59 -6.93
N HIS A 208 11.58 -4.61 -8.07
CA HIS A 208 11.46 -5.71 -9.04
C HIS A 208 11.89 -7.03 -8.42
N LYS A 209 13.07 -7.06 -7.76
CA LYS A 209 13.57 -8.24 -7.03
C LYS A 209 12.65 -8.63 -5.88
N TYR A 210 12.08 -7.66 -5.16
CA TYR A 210 11.14 -7.92 -4.07
C TYR A 210 9.85 -8.58 -4.58
N ARG A 211 9.31 -8.11 -5.69
CA ARG A 211 8.13 -8.70 -6.35
C ARG A 211 8.41 -10.12 -6.83
N GLN A 212 9.53 -10.34 -7.53
CA GLN A 212 9.94 -11.67 -7.97
C GLN A 212 10.08 -12.64 -6.79
N TRP A 213 10.71 -12.21 -5.71
CA TRP A 213 10.83 -12.98 -4.48
C TRP A 213 9.47 -13.28 -3.85
N ALA A 214 8.57 -12.29 -3.77
CA ALA A 214 7.23 -12.47 -3.19
C ALA A 214 6.39 -13.48 -4.00
N ILE A 215 6.51 -13.47 -5.33
CA ILE A 215 5.85 -14.45 -6.20
C ILE A 215 6.46 -15.83 -5.99
N ALA A 216 7.79 -15.96 -6.02
CA ALA A 216 8.48 -17.24 -5.86
C ALA A 216 8.22 -17.89 -4.49
N GLN A 217 7.93 -17.10 -3.45
CA GLN A 217 7.61 -17.59 -2.11
C GLN A 217 6.09 -17.77 -1.87
N GLY A 218 5.23 -17.50 -2.87
CA GLY A 218 3.78 -17.55 -2.70
C GLY A 218 3.22 -16.49 -1.74
N LEU A 219 3.98 -15.43 -1.43
CA LEU A 219 3.60 -14.39 -0.48
C LEU A 219 2.76 -13.28 -1.13
N ALA A 220 2.64 -13.24 -2.46
CA ALA A 220 1.95 -12.18 -3.18
C ALA A 220 0.49 -11.99 -2.72
N GLU A 221 -0.27 -13.09 -2.58
CA GLU A 221 -1.65 -13.06 -2.07
C GLU A 221 -1.70 -12.58 -0.63
N SER A 222 -0.78 -13.07 0.23
CA SER A 222 -0.73 -12.67 1.64
C SER A 222 -0.40 -11.18 1.83
N LEU A 223 0.39 -10.60 0.93
CA LEU A 223 0.71 -9.17 0.92
C LEU A 223 -0.48 -8.33 0.46
N SER A 224 -1.20 -8.76 -0.59
CA SER A 224 -2.44 -8.10 -1.02
C SER A 224 -3.48 -8.11 0.10
N LEU A 225 -3.72 -9.28 0.70
CA LEU A 225 -4.67 -9.45 1.79
C LEU A 225 -4.33 -8.56 2.99
N ARG A 226 -3.04 -8.43 3.35
CA ARG A 226 -2.60 -7.55 4.43
C ARG A 226 -2.90 -6.08 4.11
N TYR A 227 -2.69 -5.65 2.88
CA TYR A 227 -3.00 -4.29 2.44
C TYR A 227 -4.52 -4.04 2.44
N GLU A 228 -5.32 -5.00 1.95
CA GLU A 228 -6.78 -4.94 1.98
C GLU A 228 -7.33 -4.85 3.41
N HIS A 229 -6.81 -5.67 4.34
CA HIS A 229 -7.18 -5.58 5.75
C HIS A 229 -6.86 -4.21 6.36
N HIS A 230 -5.73 -3.60 5.97
CA HIS A 230 -5.39 -2.24 6.39
C HIS A 230 -6.38 -1.22 5.84
N LEU A 231 -6.75 -1.30 4.56
CA LEU A 231 -7.77 -0.44 3.96
C LEU A 231 -9.13 -0.61 4.65
N LEU A 232 -9.56 -1.84 4.92
CA LEU A 232 -10.79 -2.13 5.66
C LEU A 232 -10.76 -1.52 7.06
N LYS A 233 -9.60 -1.60 7.75
CA LYS A 233 -9.41 -0.97 9.05
C LYS A 233 -9.55 0.56 8.95
N MET A 234 -8.94 1.19 7.94
CA MET A 234 -9.07 2.64 7.73
C MET A 234 -10.52 3.03 7.44
N ALA A 235 -11.20 2.27 6.59
CA ALA A 235 -12.60 2.49 6.24
C ALA A 235 -13.53 2.37 7.46
N ARG A 236 -13.30 1.39 8.34
CA ARG A 236 -14.04 1.24 9.62
C ARG A 236 -13.86 2.44 10.55
N MET A 237 -12.69 3.07 10.52
CA MET A 237 -12.43 4.30 11.27
C MET A 237 -12.94 5.56 10.57
N GLY A 238 -13.63 5.43 9.42
CA GLY A 238 -14.15 6.55 8.64
C GLY A 238 -13.08 7.35 7.90
N ILE A 239 -11.84 6.85 7.83
CA ILE A 239 -10.69 7.59 7.28
C ILE A 239 -10.63 7.33 5.78
N ASP A 240 -11.13 8.30 5.02
CA ASP A 240 -11.24 8.18 3.58
C ASP A 240 -10.31 9.16 2.83
N ILE A 241 -9.41 8.59 2.02
CA ILE A 241 -8.59 9.38 1.09
C ILE A 241 -9.38 9.76 -0.16
N ASP A 242 -10.54 9.14 -0.41
CA ASP A 242 -11.21 9.26 -1.69
C ASP A 242 -11.72 10.66 -2.01
N ARG A 243 -12.11 11.38 -0.96
CA ARG A 243 -12.54 12.79 -1.01
C ARG A 243 -11.36 13.77 -1.19
N HIS A 244 -10.12 13.33 -0.99
CA HIS A 244 -8.92 14.16 -1.00
C HIS A 244 -8.19 14.10 -2.36
N HIS A 245 -8.73 14.78 -3.37
CA HIS A 245 -8.20 14.74 -4.74
C HIS A 245 -6.73 15.19 -4.87
N SER A 246 -6.32 16.23 -4.14
CA SER A 246 -4.94 16.75 -4.16
C SER A 246 -3.94 15.73 -3.60
N LEU A 247 -4.29 15.08 -2.48
CA LEU A 247 -3.52 14.01 -1.87
C LEU A 247 -3.40 12.82 -2.82
N LYS A 248 -4.52 12.35 -3.38
CA LYS A 248 -4.54 11.27 -4.38
C LYS A 248 -3.60 11.55 -5.55
N ASN A 249 -3.64 12.76 -6.09
CA ASN A 249 -2.79 13.14 -7.22
C ASN A 249 -1.30 13.13 -6.84
N ARG A 250 -0.96 13.60 -5.63
CA ARG A 250 0.42 13.52 -5.10
C ARG A 250 0.89 12.07 -4.93
N LEU A 251 0.06 11.21 -4.33
CA LEU A 251 0.40 9.79 -4.15
C LEU A 251 0.54 9.05 -5.49
N ARG A 252 -0.32 9.35 -6.47
CA ARG A 252 -0.19 8.84 -7.85
C ARG A 252 1.11 9.32 -8.51
N LYS A 253 1.55 10.56 -8.25
CA LYS A 253 2.84 11.07 -8.74
C LYS A 253 4.02 10.29 -8.16
N ILE A 254 4.00 10.00 -6.85
CA ILE A 254 5.00 9.15 -6.19
C ILE A 254 5.04 7.76 -6.84
N LYS A 255 3.88 7.13 -7.07
CA LYS A 255 3.81 5.82 -7.76
C LYS A 255 4.35 5.89 -9.19
N ARG A 256 4.06 6.95 -9.95
CA ARG A 256 4.57 7.15 -11.33
C ARG A 256 6.08 7.34 -11.38
N TRP A 257 6.67 7.97 -10.36
CA TRP A 257 8.13 8.14 -10.29
C TRP A 257 8.86 6.79 -10.19
N VAL A 258 8.31 5.88 -9.39
CA VAL A 258 8.84 4.51 -9.21
C VAL A 258 8.54 3.62 -10.42
N VAL A 259 7.27 3.51 -10.77
CA VAL A 259 6.78 2.65 -11.84
C VAL A 259 6.79 3.47 -13.13
N SER A 260 7.94 3.50 -13.81
CA SER A 260 8.14 4.22 -15.08
C SER A 260 6.98 3.95 -16.05
N PRO A 261 6.53 4.95 -16.83
CA PRO A 261 5.55 4.77 -17.90
C PRO A 261 5.93 3.63 -18.85
N GLU A 262 7.21 3.50 -19.19
CA GLU A 262 7.75 2.47 -20.09
C GLU A 262 7.47 1.05 -19.59
N LEU A 263 7.62 0.79 -18.29
CA LEU A 263 7.32 -0.52 -17.68
C LEU A 263 5.81 -0.80 -17.64
N ARG A 264 4.96 0.24 -17.65
CA ARG A 264 3.50 0.07 -17.79
C ARG A 264 3.11 -0.17 -19.23
N GLU A 265 3.73 0.54 -20.17
CA GLU A 265 3.60 0.30 -21.61
C GLU A 265 4.03 -1.14 -21.94
N GLU A 266 5.16 -1.58 -21.39
CA GLU A 266 5.70 -2.93 -21.55
C GLU A 266 4.80 -3.97 -20.88
N LYS A 267 4.37 -3.78 -19.62
CA LYS A 267 3.38 -4.66 -18.98
C LYS A 267 2.10 -4.75 -19.82
N ARG A 268 1.60 -3.61 -20.33
CA ARG A 268 0.40 -3.55 -21.19
C ARG A 268 0.60 -4.33 -22.48
N ARG A 269 1.73 -4.13 -23.16
CA ARG A 269 2.13 -4.89 -24.38
C ARG A 269 2.20 -6.37 -24.08
N VAL A 270 2.94 -6.78 -23.06
CA VAL A 270 3.08 -8.19 -22.66
C VAL A 270 1.71 -8.81 -22.30
N THR A 271 0.84 -8.09 -21.60
CA THR A 271 -0.53 -8.59 -21.34
C THR A 271 -1.40 -8.67 -22.59
N GLN A 272 -1.22 -7.76 -23.56
CA GLN A 272 -1.91 -7.82 -24.85
C GLN A 272 -1.39 -8.99 -25.69
N ASP A 273 -0.08 -9.21 -25.71
CA ASP A 273 0.56 -10.33 -26.42
C ASP A 273 0.16 -11.67 -25.82
N LEU A 274 0.14 -11.79 -24.48
CA LEU A 274 -0.36 -12.97 -23.77
C LEU A 274 -1.84 -13.20 -24.04
N GLY A 275 -2.66 -12.15 -24.02
CA GLY A 275 -4.07 -12.22 -24.39
C GLY A 275 -4.26 -12.74 -25.82
N ALA A 276 -3.50 -12.19 -26.78
CA ALA A 276 -3.52 -12.63 -28.16
C ALA A 276 -3.04 -14.08 -28.34
N GLN A 277 -2.05 -14.53 -27.57
CA GLN A 277 -1.59 -15.92 -27.56
C GLN A 277 -2.65 -16.86 -27.00
N ILE A 278 -3.34 -16.47 -25.92
CA ILE A 278 -4.45 -17.22 -25.35
C ILE A 278 -5.61 -17.29 -26.35
N ASP A 279 -5.97 -16.17 -26.98
CA ASP A 279 -7.01 -16.12 -28.01
C ASP A 279 -6.64 -16.96 -29.23
N ALA A 280 -5.37 -16.95 -29.65
CA ALA A 280 -4.87 -17.77 -30.75
C ALA A 280 -4.86 -19.26 -30.39
N LEU A 281 -4.53 -19.61 -29.14
CA LEU A 281 -4.65 -20.98 -28.62
C LEU A 281 -6.11 -21.43 -28.55
N ASP A 282 -7.02 -20.57 -28.06
CA ASP A 282 -8.45 -20.86 -28.00
C ASP A 282 -9.04 -21.01 -29.41
N GLN A 283 -8.64 -20.16 -30.36
CA GLN A 283 -8.98 -20.32 -31.78
C GLN A 283 -8.41 -21.59 -32.39
N LYS A 284 -7.16 -21.97 -32.07
CA LYS A 284 -6.58 -23.26 -32.51
C LYS A 284 -7.34 -24.44 -31.90
N MET A 285 -7.68 -24.41 -30.62
CA MET A 285 -8.52 -25.45 -29.99
C MET A 285 -9.91 -25.51 -30.63
N ARG A 286 -10.53 -24.36 -30.94
CA ARG A 286 -11.81 -24.31 -31.67
C ARG A 286 -11.70 -24.78 -33.13
N ARG A 287 -10.55 -24.60 -33.79
CA ARG A 287 -10.29 -25.13 -35.14
C ARG A 287 -10.02 -26.63 -35.12
N VAL A 288 -9.32 -27.14 -34.11
CA VAL A 288 -9.18 -28.59 -33.87
C VAL A 288 -10.55 -29.20 -33.51
N GLY A 289 -11.43 -28.44 -32.87
CA GLY A 289 -12.84 -28.81 -32.63
C GLY A 289 -13.79 -28.60 -33.82
N LYS A 290 -13.37 -27.93 -34.89
CA LYS A 290 -14.15 -27.81 -36.14
C LYS A 290 -13.87 -29.00 -37.04
N SER A 291 -14.63 -30.06 -36.76
CA SER A 291 -15.09 -31.07 -37.72
C SER A 291 -14.00 -31.68 -38.60
N SER A 292 -13.30 -32.68 -38.06
CA SER A 292 -12.84 -33.79 -38.91
C SER A 292 -14.04 -34.30 -39.72
N GLU A 293 -13.83 -34.60 -40.99
CA GLU A 293 -14.81 -35.18 -41.91
C GLU A 293 -15.49 -36.43 -41.31
N ASN A 294 -14.79 -37.14 -40.41
CA ASN A 294 -15.30 -38.23 -39.56
C ASN A 294 -16.58 -37.91 -38.79
N ASP A 295 -16.80 -36.63 -38.45
CA ASP A 295 -17.89 -36.21 -37.57
C ASP A 295 -19.18 -35.89 -38.35
N ARG A 296 -19.12 -35.80 -39.69
CA ARG A 296 -20.27 -35.53 -40.55
C ARG A 296 -21.25 -36.70 -40.60
N HIS A 297 -20.74 -37.91 -40.84
CA HIS A 297 -21.56 -39.13 -40.87
C HIS A 297 -22.09 -39.49 -39.47
N TRP A 298 -21.31 -39.25 -38.42
CA TRP A 298 -21.79 -39.39 -37.04
C TRP A 298 -22.95 -38.43 -36.74
N LYS A 299 -22.81 -37.13 -37.06
CA LYS A 299 -23.86 -36.14 -36.85
C LYS A 299 -25.12 -36.41 -37.67
N ALA A 300 -24.97 -36.89 -38.91
CA ALA A 300 -26.10 -37.29 -39.75
C ALA A 300 -26.83 -38.52 -39.17
N TRP A 301 -26.08 -39.52 -38.67
CA TRP A 301 -26.67 -40.69 -38.00
C TRP A 301 -27.45 -40.29 -36.74
N VAL A 302 -26.84 -39.48 -35.87
CA VAL A 302 -27.48 -39.00 -34.63
C VAL A 302 -28.74 -38.20 -34.94
N ARG A 303 -28.73 -37.35 -35.98
CA ARG A 303 -29.91 -36.59 -36.41
C ARG A 303 -31.02 -37.51 -36.92
N TRP A 304 -30.68 -38.53 -37.71
CA TRP A 304 -31.67 -39.49 -38.19
C TRP A 304 -32.23 -40.35 -37.04
N SER A 305 -31.37 -40.87 -36.16
CA SER A 305 -31.77 -41.74 -35.05
C SER A 305 -32.60 -41.03 -33.97
N THR A 306 -32.58 -39.69 -33.96
CA THR A 306 -33.42 -38.86 -33.08
C THR A 306 -34.61 -38.22 -33.81
N SER A 307 -34.79 -38.51 -35.11
CA SER A 307 -35.93 -38.08 -35.90
C SER A 307 -37.20 -38.85 -35.49
N PRO A 308 -38.40 -38.24 -35.59
CA PRO A 308 -39.67 -38.94 -35.36
C PRO A 308 -39.86 -40.18 -36.25
N ASP A 309 -39.18 -40.23 -37.40
CA ASP A 309 -39.27 -41.32 -38.37
C ASP A 309 -38.42 -42.56 -38.02
N ALA A 310 -37.60 -42.48 -36.96
CA ALA A 310 -36.70 -43.55 -36.54
C ALA A 310 -37.09 -44.09 -35.14
N PRO A 311 -38.04 -45.06 -35.05
CA PRO A 311 -38.38 -45.69 -33.78
C PRO A 311 -37.17 -46.43 -33.19
N LEU A 312 -37.02 -46.38 -31.86
CA LEU A 312 -35.85 -46.90 -31.13
C LEU A 312 -35.50 -48.36 -31.46
N TYR A 313 -36.51 -49.19 -31.74
CA TYR A 313 -36.28 -50.60 -32.10
C TYR A 313 -35.49 -50.73 -33.41
N ARG A 314 -35.80 -49.89 -34.41
CA ARG A 314 -35.18 -49.89 -35.75
C ARG A 314 -33.73 -49.41 -35.69
N VAL A 315 -33.45 -48.40 -34.87
CA VAL A 315 -32.09 -47.92 -34.61
C VAL A 315 -31.22 -49.06 -34.04
N ARG A 316 -31.74 -49.76 -33.01
CA ARG A 316 -31.03 -50.89 -32.38
C ARG A 316 -30.90 -52.12 -33.25
N GLU A 317 -31.80 -52.32 -34.19
CA GLU A 317 -31.73 -53.40 -35.17
C GLU A 317 -30.59 -53.14 -36.17
N ILE A 318 -30.51 -51.92 -36.70
CA ILE A 318 -29.45 -51.51 -37.64
C ILE A 318 -28.07 -51.52 -36.95
N GLU A 319 -27.97 -51.00 -35.72
CA GLU A 319 -26.71 -51.05 -34.96
C GLU A 319 -26.24 -52.48 -34.70
N ARG A 320 -27.16 -53.38 -34.29
CA ARG A 320 -26.82 -54.80 -34.08
C ARG A 320 -26.44 -55.51 -35.37
N ALA A 321 -27.11 -55.21 -36.48
CA ALA A 321 -26.77 -55.80 -37.78
C ALA A 321 -25.36 -55.39 -38.22
N VAL A 322 -24.98 -54.11 -38.08
CA VAL A 322 -23.64 -53.62 -38.44
C VAL A 322 -22.57 -54.13 -37.46
N GLU A 323 -22.86 -54.20 -36.16
CA GLU A 323 -21.92 -54.75 -35.17
C GLU A 323 -21.75 -56.28 -35.31
N HIS A 324 -22.77 -57.00 -35.78
CA HIS A 324 -22.67 -58.44 -36.06
C HIS A 324 -21.83 -58.73 -37.32
N GLU A 325 -22.03 -57.95 -38.38
CA GLU A 325 -21.27 -58.10 -39.64
C GLU A 325 -19.83 -57.59 -39.52
N HIS A 326 -19.61 -56.55 -38.70
CA HIS A 326 -18.33 -55.86 -38.58
C HIS A 326 -18.01 -55.46 -37.13
N PRO A 327 -17.68 -56.42 -36.25
CA PRO A 327 -17.52 -56.19 -34.80
C PRO A 327 -16.39 -55.22 -34.44
N ASP A 328 -15.30 -55.21 -35.21
CA ASP A 328 -14.13 -54.36 -34.91
C ASP A 328 -14.17 -52.98 -35.56
N LEU A 329 -15.14 -52.74 -36.46
CA LEU A 329 -15.16 -51.56 -37.33
C LEU A 329 -15.39 -50.27 -36.54
N LYS A 330 -16.20 -50.32 -35.49
CA LYS A 330 -16.44 -49.19 -34.57
C LYS A 330 -15.15 -48.70 -33.88
N ARG A 331 -14.15 -49.57 -33.74
CA ARG A 331 -12.86 -49.26 -33.11
C ARG A 331 -11.78 -48.91 -34.14
N LEU A 332 -11.75 -49.61 -35.27
CA LEU A 332 -10.74 -49.45 -36.33
C LEU A 332 -11.01 -48.26 -37.24
N ASP A 333 -12.27 -48.05 -37.65
CA ASP A 333 -12.67 -47.00 -38.59
C ASP A 333 -14.11 -46.52 -38.33
N LYS A 334 -14.19 -45.48 -37.51
CA LYS A 334 -15.47 -44.88 -37.09
C LYS A 334 -16.25 -44.26 -38.26
N GLU A 335 -15.58 -43.78 -39.30
CA GLU A 335 -16.25 -43.12 -40.42
C GLU A 335 -17.01 -44.14 -41.25
N LYS A 336 -16.35 -45.26 -41.60
CA LYS A 336 -16.97 -46.35 -42.35
C LYS A 336 -18.13 -46.99 -41.59
N TYR A 337 -18.02 -47.08 -40.26
CA TYR A 337 -19.10 -47.54 -39.39
C TYR A 337 -20.35 -46.65 -39.49
N TYR A 338 -20.23 -45.33 -39.33
CA TYR A 338 -21.39 -44.43 -39.40
C TYR A 338 -21.94 -44.24 -40.81
N ARG A 339 -21.11 -44.37 -41.86
CA ARG A 339 -21.58 -44.41 -43.25
C ARG A 339 -22.45 -45.64 -43.52
N LEU A 340 -22.02 -46.83 -43.06
CA LEU A 340 -22.80 -48.08 -43.21
C LEU A 340 -24.14 -48.04 -42.44
N LEU A 341 -24.14 -47.42 -41.25
CA LEU A 341 -25.37 -47.23 -40.49
C LEU A 341 -26.37 -46.35 -41.26
N LEU A 342 -25.90 -45.24 -41.84
CA LEU A 342 -26.70 -44.34 -42.67
C LEU A 342 -27.23 -45.00 -43.95
N GLU A 343 -26.38 -45.79 -44.63
CA GLU A 343 -26.78 -46.57 -45.81
C GLU A 343 -27.88 -47.60 -45.48
N LYS A 344 -27.76 -48.34 -44.37
CA LYS A 344 -28.79 -49.30 -43.93
C LYS A 344 -30.07 -48.61 -43.43
N ALA A 345 -29.97 -47.36 -42.98
CA ALA A 345 -31.12 -46.54 -42.64
C ALA A 345 -31.82 -45.91 -43.86
N GLY A 346 -31.19 -45.94 -45.05
CA GLY A 346 -31.69 -45.27 -46.25
C GLY A 346 -31.64 -43.74 -46.15
N ALA A 347 -30.78 -43.19 -45.28
CA ALA A 347 -30.63 -41.76 -45.05
C ALA A 347 -29.25 -41.31 -45.57
N HIS A 348 -29.22 -40.57 -46.67
CA HIS A 348 -27.99 -40.06 -47.30
C HIS A 348 -27.57 -38.68 -46.80
#